data_AF-A0A1Y4BSC8-F1
#
_entry.id   AF-A0A1Y4BSC8-F1
#
_cell.length_a   1.000
_cell.length_b   1.000
_cell.length_c   1.000
_cell.angle_alpha   90.00
_cell.angle_beta   90.00
_cell.angle_gamma   90.00
#
_symmetry.space_group_name_H-M   'P 1'
#
loop_
_entity.id
_entity.type
_entity.pdbx_description
1 polymer ?
#
loop_
_entity_poly.entity_id
_entity_poly.type
_entity_poly.pdbx_seq_one_letter_code
_entity_poly.pdbx_strand_id
1 'polypeptide(L)'
;MYEGLIQNHLSKDEYFTFKEKYEAKIKAASEEIEQLKAGFAIIAKQLEQYKMLSQDAQHIKEDHQLTAALIDRLIDRVEVSREKRITVRFRFQSEFEHCEEVLSQCRNM
;
A
#
# COMPACT_ATOMS: atom_id res chain seq x y z
N MET A 1 22.16 35.02 -0.14
CA MET A 1 21.40 35.88 0.79
C MET A 1 22.28 36.53 1.85
N TYR A 2 23.12 35.76 2.57
CA TYR A 2 24.09 36.32 3.51
C TYR A 2 25.09 37.27 2.82
N GLU A 3 25.54 36.91 1.61
CA GLU A 3 26.42 37.76 0.79
C GLU A 3 25.76 39.06 0.30
N GLY A 4 24.44 39.07 0.08
CA GLY A 4 23.69 40.28 -0.33
C GLY A 4 23.48 41.28 0.80
N LEU A 5 23.44 40.81 2.05
CA LEU A 5 23.48 41.67 3.24
C LEU A 5 24.87 42.28 3.44
N ILE A 6 25.93 41.51 3.17
CA ILE A 6 27.33 41.96 3.28
C ILE A 6 27.69 42.96 2.16
N GLN A 7 27.06 42.84 0.98
CA GLN A 7 27.21 43.78 -0.15
C GLN A 7 26.22 44.95 -0.14
N ASN A 8 25.50 45.17 0.98
CA ASN A 8 24.58 46.29 1.21
C ASN A 8 23.42 46.40 0.19
N HIS A 9 23.06 45.29 -0.47
CA HIS A 9 21.94 45.19 -1.42
C HIS A 9 20.63 44.76 -0.76
N LEU A 10 20.66 44.33 0.50
CA LEU A 10 19.49 44.01 1.33
C LEU A 10 19.57 44.74 2.66
N SER A 11 18.47 45.35 3.09
CA SER A 11 18.33 45.84 4.46
C SER A 11 18.26 44.68 5.45
N LYS A 12 18.66 44.91 6.72
CA LYS A 12 18.61 43.90 7.79
C LYS A 12 17.21 43.32 7.96
N ASP A 13 16.17 44.16 7.90
CA ASP A 13 14.78 43.72 8.05
C ASP A 13 14.31 42.84 6.90
N GLU A 14 14.73 43.15 5.67
CA GLU A 14 14.41 42.32 4.50
C GLU A 14 15.07 40.96 4.59
N TYR A 15 16.33 40.90 5.05
CA TYR A 15 17.04 39.64 5.26
C TYR A 15 16.36 38.75 6.30
N PHE A 16 15.94 39.30 7.45
CA PHE A 16 15.22 38.52 8.47
C PHE A 16 13.86 38.03 7.96
N THR A 17 13.12 38.88 7.26
CA THR A 17 11.82 38.52 6.68
C THR A 17 11.95 37.39 5.66
N PHE A 18 12.95 37.47 4.77
CA PHE A 18 13.19 36.40 3.81
C PHE A 18 13.71 35.13 4.50
N LYS A 19 14.62 35.25 5.47
CA LYS A 19 15.13 34.11 6.23
C LYS A 19 13.99 33.33 6.88
N GLU A 20 13.09 34.01 7.60
CA GLU A 20 11.92 33.38 8.22
C GLU A 20 11.01 32.71 7.18
N LYS A 21 10.77 33.37 6.04
CA LYS A 21 9.97 32.81 4.95
C LYS A 21 10.60 31.54 4.36
N TYR A 22 11.92 31.50 4.21
CA TYR A 22 12.63 30.31 3.72
C TYR A 22 12.68 29.21 4.77
N GLU A 23 12.90 29.53 6.05
CA GLU A 23 12.85 28.57 7.14
C GLU A 23 11.46 27.92 7.25
N ALA A 24 10.39 28.71 7.13
CA ALA A 24 9.02 28.20 7.09
C ALA A 24 8.77 27.28 5.89
N LYS A 25 9.28 27.63 4.70
CA LYS A 25 9.18 26.78 3.50
C LYS A 25 9.97 25.48 3.64
N ILE A 26 11.17 25.53 4.20
CA ILE A 26 12.00 24.34 4.43
C ILE A 26 11.30 23.41 5.42
N LYS A 27 10.71 23.97 6.48
CA LYS A 27 9.95 23.19 7.46
C LYS A 27 8.74 22.52 6.83
N ALA A 28 7.93 23.27 6.07
CA ALA A 28 6.76 22.73 5.36
C ALA A 28 7.16 21.62 4.37
N ALA A 29 8.20 21.84 3.56
CA ALA A 29 8.70 20.84 2.62
C ALA A 29 9.25 19.59 3.33
N SER A 30 9.89 19.76 4.50
CA SER A 30 10.39 18.63 5.29
C SER A 30 9.25 17.79 5.87
N GLU A 31 8.19 18.44 6.36
CA GLU A 31 6.98 17.75 6.84
C GLU A 31 6.28 16.99 5.71
N GLU A 32 6.19 17.56 4.51
CA GLU A 32 5.63 16.91 3.33
C GLU A 32 6.45 15.68 2.89
N ILE A 33 7.79 15.78 2.92
CA ILE A 33 8.68 14.65 2.62
C ILE A 33 8.46 13.50 3.61
N GLU A 34 8.31 13.79 4.91
CA GLU A 34 8.08 12.74 5.90
C GLU A 34 6.71 12.08 5.73
N GLN A 35 5.66 12.84 5.40
CA GLN A 35 4.35 12.28 5.06
C GLN A 35 4.42 11.37 3.83
N LEU A 36 5.10 11.81 2.77
CA LEU A 36 5.29 11.02 1.55
C LEU A 36 6.08 9.74 1.81
N LYS A 37 7.15 9.79 2.62
CA LYS A 37 7.90 8.60 3.03
C LYS A 37 7.04 7.61 3.81
N ALA A 38 6.19 8.09 4.73
CA ALA A 38 5.27 7.23 5.47
C ALA A 38 4.26 6.55 4.54
N GLY A 39 3.70 7.30 3.58
CA GLY A 39 2.83 6.73 2.53
C GLY A 39 3.55 5.70 1.66
N PHE A 40 4.80 5.98 1.25
CA PHE A 40 5.60 5.06 0.47
C PHE A 40 5.88 3.74 1.21
N ALA A 41 6.15 3.80 2.52
CA ALA A 41 6.36 2.59 3.32
C ALA A 41 5.12 1.68 3.37
N ILE A 42 3.92 2.26 3.38
CA ILE A 42 2.65 1.50 3.33
C ILE A 42 2.51 0.81 1.97
N ILE A 43 2.71 1.55 0.88
CA ILE A 43 2.60 1.02 -0.48
C ILE A 43 3.66 -0.06 -0.73
N ALA A 44 4.89 0.13 -0.24
CA ALA A 44 5.97 -0.84 -0.36
C ALA A 44 5.61 -2.17 0.33
N LYS A 45 5.02 -2.12 1.53
CA LYS A 45 4.53 -3.31 2.23
C LYS A 45 3.42 -4.03 1.45
N GLN A 46 2.48 -3.27 0.88
CA GLN A 46 1.42 -3.85 0.03
C GLN A 46 1.99 -4.51 -1.23
N LEU A 47 2.99 -3.89 -1.85
CA LEU A 47 3.65 -4.43 -3.05
C LEU A 47 4.42 -5.72 -2.76
N GLU A 48 5.06 -5.81 -1.60
CA GLU A 48 5.75 -7.02 -1.16
C GLU A 48 4.77 -8.16 -0.88
N GLN A 49 3.63 -7.87 -0.22
CA GLN A 49 2.54 -8.82 -0.05
C GLN A 49 1.99 -9.31 -1.40
N TYR A 50 1.79 -8.41 -2.37
CA TYR A 50 1.32 -8.78 -3.70
C TYR A 50 2.32 -9.65 -4.46
N LYS A 51 3.63 -9.38 -4.34
CA LYS A 51 4.67 -10.24 -4.92
C LYS A 51 4.64 -11.66 -4.36
N MET A 52 4.49 -11.80 -3.04
CA MET A 52 4.36 -13.13 -2.42
C MET A 52 3.13 -13.87 -2.95
N LEU A 53 1.98 -13.19 -3.03
CA LEU A 53 0.75 -13.79 -3.58
C LEU A 53 0.90 -14.21 -5.05
N SER A 54 1.62 -13.43 -5.86
CA SER A 54 1.91 -13.75 -7.26
C SER A 54 2.82 -14.98 -7.40
N GLN A 55 3.86 -15.09 -6.55
CA GLN A 55 4.70 -16.29 -6.49
C GLN A 55 3.89 -17.52 -6.08
N ASP A 56 3.03 -17.38 -5.06
CA ASP A 56 2.15 -18.46 -4.62
C ASP A 56 1.19 -18.91 -5.73
N ALA A 57 0.68 -17.97 -6.54
CA ALA A 57 -0.14 -18.29 -7.72
C ALA A 57 0.64 -19.05 -8.81
N GLN A 58 1.91 -18.70 -9.05
CA GLN A 58 2.78 -19.44 -9.98
C GLN A 58 3.03 -20.87 -9.48
N HIS A 59 3.31 -21.04 -8.19
CA HIS A 59 3.49 -22.36 -7.59
C HIS A 59 2.23 -23.24 -7.65
N ILE A 60 1.04 -22.66 -7.48
CA ILE A 60 -0.23 -23.40 -7.64
C ILE A 60 -0.44 -23.85 -9.08
N LYS A 61 -0.09 -23.01 -10.06
CA LYS A 61 -0.20 -23.33 -11.48
C LYS A 61 0.73 -24.47 -11.90
N GLU A 62 1.91 -24.56 -11.28
CA GLU A 62 2.92 -25.57 -11.60
C GLU A 62 2.66 -26.89 -10.88
N ASP A 63 2.34 -26.88 -9.58
CA ASP A 63 2.32 -28.10 -8.76
C ASP A 63 0.91 -28.58 -8.38
N HIS A 64 -0.16 -27.79 -8.61
CA HIS A 64 -1.57 -28.10 -8.26
C HIS A 64 -1.80 -28.60 -6.80
N GLN A 65 -0.80 -28.56 -5.92
CA GLN A 65 -0.89 -29.01 -4.54
C GLN A 65 -1.34 -27.87 -3.64
N LEU A 66 -2.59 -27.93 -3.16
CA LEU A 66 -3.08 -27.05 -2.12
C LEU A 66 -2.45 -27.45 -0.76
N THR A 67 -1.29 -26.87 -0.46
CA THR A 67 -0.66 -27.04 0.86
C THR A 67 -1.40 -26.19 1.90
N ALA A 68 -1.54 -26.67 3.14
CA ALA A 68 -2.15 -25.90 4.23
C ALA A 68 -1.56 -24.48 4.38
N ALA A 69 -0.24 -24.36 4.19
CA ALA A 69 0.46 -23.06 4.21
C ALA A 69 0.09 -22.13 3.04
N LEU A 70 -0.34 -22.64 1.89
CA LEU A 70 -0.87 -21.83 0.79
C LEU A 70 -2.31 -21.37 1.10
N ILE A 71 -3.13 -22.26 1.66
CA ILE A 71 -4.48 -21.94 2.12
C ILE A 71 -4.43 -20.81 3.16
N ASP A 72 -3.55 -20.92 4.15
CA ASP A 72 -3.36 -19.89 5.18
C ASP A 72 -2.82 -18.56 4.64
N ARG A 73 -2.23 -18.53 3.43
CA ARG A 73 -1.71 -17.30 2.81
C ARG A 73 -2.71 -16.64 1.87
N LEU A 74 -3.58 -17.44 1.26
CA LEU A 74 -4.60 -16.99 0.29
C LEU A 74 -5.92 -16.65 0.97
N ILE A 75 -6.28 -17.37 2.03
CA ILE A 75 -7.53 -17.19 2.76
C ILE A 75 -7.31 -16.25 3.95
N ASP A 76 -8.13 -15.20 4.02
CA ASP A 76 -8.21 -14.31 5.17
C ASP A 76 -9.04 -14.96 6.28
N ARG A 77 -10.24 -15.44 5.94
CA ARG A 77 -11.16 -16.10 6.87
C ARG A 77 -12.14 -17.02 6.16
N VAL A 78 -12.52 -18.12 6.81
CA VAL A 78 -13.64 -18.97 6.40
C VAL A 78 -14.80 -18.75 7.37
N GLU A 79 -15.96 -18.39 6.84
CA GLU A 79 -17.19 -18.21 7.61
C GLU A 79 -18.15 -19.36 7.35
N VAL A 80 -18.67 -19.96 8.43
CA VAL A 80 -19.67 -21.03 8.37
C VAL A 80 -20.97 -20.48 8.94
N SER A 81 -21.99 -20.33 8.09
CA SER A 81 -23.30 -19.87 8.49
C SER A 81 -24.09 -20.96 9.20
N ARG A 82 -25.15 -20.57 9.93
CA ARG A 82 -26.07 -21.50 10.60
C ARG A 82 -26.78 -22.45 9.62
N GLU A 83 -26.89 -22.06 8.35
CA GLU A 83 -27.46 -22.85 7.26
C GLU A 83 -26.42 -23.77 6.59
N LYS A 84 -25.24 -23.95 7.21
CA LYS A 84 -24.10 -24.68 6.65
C LYS A 84 -23.57 -24.09 5.34
N ARG A 85 -23.78 -22.80 5.08
CA ARG A 85 -23.13 -22.11 3.95
C ARG A 85 -21.70 -21.76 4.34
N ILE A 86 -20.75 -22.08 3.46
CA ILE A 86 -19.34 -21.76 3.62
C ILE A 86 -19.03 -20.55 2.74
N THR A 87 -18.54 -19.47 3.33
CA THR A 87 -18.05 -18.29 2.62
C THR A 87 -16.57 -18.11 2.90
N VAL A 88 -15.76 -18.10 1.84
CA VAL A 88 -14.31 -17.93 1.95
C VAL A 88 -13.96 -16.50 1.57
N ARG A 89 -13.38 -15.76 2.51
CA ARG A 89 -12.83 -14.43 2.26
C ARG A 89 -11.34 -14.57 1.92
N PHE A 90 -10.94 -14.09 0.75
CA PHE A 90 -9.56 -14.11 0.30
C PHE A 90 -8.80 -12.86 0.78
N ARG A 91 -7.48 -12.96 0.95
CA ARG A 91 -6.61 -11.82 1.28
C ARG A 91 -6.36 -10.88 0.10
N PHE A 92 -6.71 -11.33 -1.09
CA PHE A 92 -6.70 -10.54 -2.32
C PHE A 92 -8.14 -10.26 -2.75
N GLN A 93 -8.32 -9.14 -3.46
CA GLN A 93 -9.59 -8.87 -4.13
C GLN A 93 -9.74 -9.90 -5.24
N SER A 94 -10.67 -10.83 -5.05
CA SER A 94 -10.95 -11.86 -6.04
C SER A 94 -11.68 -11.21 -7.20
N GLU A 95 -11.06 -11.14 -8.38
CA GLU A 95 -11.75 -10.74 -9.61
C GLU A 95 -12.92 -11.69 -9.93
N PHE A 96 -12.96 -12.87 -9.31
CA PHE A 96 -14.04 -13.84 -9.44
C PHE A 96 -15.31 -13.47 -8.66
N GLU A 97 -15.32 -12.42 -7.82
CA GLU A 97 -16.57 -11.92 -7.22
C GLU A 97 -17.59 -11.47 -8.29
N HIS A 98 -17.14 -11.14 -9.50
CA HIS A 98 -18.01 -10.83 -10.65
C HIS A 98 -18.38 -12.05 -11.50
N CYS A 99 -17.86 -13.24 -11.19
CA CYS A 99 -18.13 -14.46 -11.94
C CYS A 99 -19.09 -15.36 -11.16
N GLU A 100 -20.35 -14.92 -10.98
CA GLU A 100 -21.44 -15.78 -10.45
C GLU A 100 -21.54 -17.12 -11.22
N GLU A 101 -21.19 -17.13 -12.51
CA GLU A 101 -21.18 -18.33 -13.36
C GLU A 101 -20.21 -19.41 -12.85
N VAL A 102 -19.01 -19.05 -12.38
CA VAL A 102 -17.99 -20.03 -11.93
C VAL A 102 -18.40 -20.67 -10.60
N LEU A 103 -18.97 -19.89 -9.68
CA LEU A 103 -19.46 -20.40 -8.39
C LEU A 103 -20.66 -21.35 -8.55
N SER A 104 -21.49 -21.14 -9.58
CA SER A 104 -22.61 -22.03 -9.89
C SER A 104 -22.16 -23.37 -10.48
N GLN A 105 -21.03 -23.38 -11.20
CA GLN A 105 -20.47 -24.61 -11.79
C GLN A 105 -19.90 -25.56 -10.74
N CYS A 106 -19.28 -25.04 -9.66
CA CYS A 106 -18.78 -25.85 -8.55
C CYS A 106 -19.88 -26.44 -7.65
N ARG A 107 -21.15 -26.03 -7.81
CA ARG A 107 -22.29 -26.58 -7.06
C ARG A 107 -22.92 -27.81 -7.73
N ASN A 108 -22.55 -28.13 -8.97
CA ASN A 108 -23.15 -29.19 -9.78
C ASN A 108 -22.18 -30.34 -10.11
N MET A 109 -21.05 -30.46 -9.41
CA MET A 109 -20.22 -31.67 -9.33
C MET A 109 -20.33 -32.29 -7.95
#